data_AF-A0A7C7ZSM1-F1
#
_entry.id   AF-A0A7C7ZSM1-F1
#
_cell.length_a   1.000
_cell.length_b   1.000
_cell.length_c   1.000
_cell.angle_alpha   90.00
_cell.angle_beta   90.00
_cell.angle_gamma   90.00
#
_symmetry.space_group_name_H-M   'P 1'
#
loop_
_entity.id
_entity.type
_entity.pdbx_description
1 polymer ?
#
loop_
_entity_poly.entity_id
_entity_poly.type
_entity_poly.pdbx_seq_one_letter_code
_entity_poly.pdbx_strand_id
1 'polypeptide(L)'
;MLFLDKVSHYLNQALIFIAGIFLVAMIVLTCANIFLRLVWMPVSGTFELMGYFGAVLTAFALGYTQLSKGHIAVDIVVLRFSKGVQRVLNG
;
A
#
# COMPACT_ATOMS: atom_id res chain seq x y z
N MET A 1 1.22 -12.25 -21.92
CA MET A 1 0.92 -11.02 -21.14
C MET A 1 0.04 -11.35 -19.94
N LEU A 2 -1.14 -11.96 -20.12
CA LEU A 2 -2.05 -12.37 -19.02
C LEU A 2 -1.41 -13.11 -17.83
N PHE A 3 -0.40 -13.97 -18.06
CA PHE A 3 0.28 -14.68 -16.96
C PHE A 3 1.07 -13.74 -16.05
N LEU A 4 1.79 -12.76 -16.62
CA LEU A 4 2.60 -11.82 -15.85
C LEU A 4 1.71 -10.88 -15.02
N ASP A 5 0.60 -10.42 -15.59
CA ASP A 5 -0.41 -9.62 -14.87
C ASP A 5 -1.02 -10.40 -13.71
N LYS A 6 -1.37 -11.67 -13.92
CA LYS A 6 -1.98 -12.52 -12.89
C LYS A 6 -1.02 -12.78 -11.74
N VAL A 7 0.24 -13.09 -12.06
CA VAL A 7 1.31 -13.26 -11.07
C VAL A 7 1.53 -11.96 -10.31
N SER A 8 1.67 -10.83 -11.02
CA SER A 8 1.88 -9.51 -10.42
C SER A 8 0.74 -9.12 -9.48
N HIS A 9 -0.51 -9.39 -9.87
CA HIS A 9 -1.67 -9.10 -9.04
C HIS A 9 -1.65 -9.93 -7.75
N TYR A 10 -1.40 -11.24 -7.86
CA TYR A 10 -1.33 -12.13 -6.70
C TYR A 10 -0.18 -11.78 -5.75
N LEU A 11 0.99 -11.43 -6.32
CA LEU A 11 2.16 -11.02 -5.55
C LEU A 11 1.90 -9.71 -4.82
N ASN A 12 1.31 -8.71 -5.50
CA ASN A 12 0.94 -7.45 -4.87
C ASN A 12 -0.14 -7.64 -3.79
N GLN A 13 -1.09 -8.56 -3.97
CA GLN A 13 -2.07 -8.92 -2.95
C GLN A 13 -1.41 -9.50 -1.69
N ALA A 14 -0.41 -10.36 -1.85
CA ALA A 14 0.36 -10.91 -0.74
C ALA A 14 1.21 -9.83 -0.06
N LEU A 15 1.91 -9.00 -0.84
CA LEU A 15 2.75 -7.92 -0.33
C LEU A 15 1.94 -6.86 0.44
N ILE A 16 0.77 -6.45 -0.07
CA ILE A 16 -0.09 -5.48 0.63
C ILE A 16 -0.65 -6.06 1.93
N PHE A 17 -0.93 -7.37 1.97
CA PHE A 17 -1.35 -8.04 3.19
C PHE A 17 -0.22 -8.03 4.24
N ILE A 18 1.01 -8.38 3.85
CA ILE A 18 2.18 -8.33 4.73
C ILE A 18 2.43 -6.88 5.20
N ALA A 19 2.35 -5.91 4.29
CA ALA A 19 2.45 -4.49 4.61
C ALA A 19 1.41 -4.08 5.67
N GLY A 20 0.18 -4.54 5.54
CA GLY A 20 -0.88 -4.34 6.52
C GLY A 20 -0.54 -4.89 7.90
N ILE A 21 0.08 -6.07 7.99
CA ILE A 21 0.55 -6.66 9.26
C ILE A 21 1.60 -5.75 9.92
N PHE A 22 2.60 -5.29 9.15
CA PHE A 22 3.61 -4.36 9.67
C PHE A 22 3.01 -3.03 10.12
N LEU A 23 2.01 -2.51 9.40
CA LEU A 23 1.28 -1.30 9.80
C LEU A 23 0.55 -1.49 11.13
N VAL A 24 -0.15 -2.61 11.31
CA VAL A 24 -0.83 -2.92 12.58
C VAL A 24 0.19 -3.07 13.71
N ALA A 25 1.32 -3.74 13.47
CA ALA A 25 2.39 -3.86 14.45
C ALA A 25 2.96 -2.48 14.87
N MET A 26 3.17 -1.56 13.92
CA MET A 26 3.57 -0.18 14.21
C MET A 26 2.53 0.56 15.07
N ILE A 27 1.24 0.39 14.79
CA ILE A 27 0.16 1.01 15.57
C ILE A 27 0.17 0.47 17.00
N VAL A 28 0.24 -0.85 17.18
CA VAL A 28 0.30 -1.49 18.49
C VAL A 28 1.53 -1.04 19.27
N LEU A 29 2.70 -1.01 18.63
CA LEU A 29 3.94 -0.51 19.24
C LEU A 29 3.80 0.95 19.68
N THR A 30 3.20 1.79 18.83
CA THR A 30 2.98 3.22 19.13
C THR A 30 2.04 3.38 20.32
N CYS A 31 0.92 2.65 20.34
CA CYS A 31 0.00 2.63 21.46
C CYS A 31 0.69 2.18 22.74
N ALA A 32 1.39 1.04 22.70
CA ALA A 32 2.15 0.50 23.83
C ALA A 32 3.17 1.53 24.35
N ASN A 33 3.96 2.16 23.46
CA ASN A 33 4.93 3.17 23.84
C ASN A 33 4.28 4.39 24.52
N ILE A 34 3.10 4.84 24.05
CA ILE A 34 2.34 5.93 24.69
C ILE A 34 1.87 5.52 26.09
N PHE A 35 1.27 4.32 26.23
CA PHE A 35 0.83 3.81 27.54
C PHE A 35 1.98 3.63 28.52
N LEU A 36 3.08 3.03 28.06
CA LEU A 36 4.26 2.78 28.88
C LEU A 36 4.97 4.08 29.30
N ARG A 37 4.94 5.11 28.44
CA ARG A 37 5.42 6.45 28.78
C ARG A 37 4.60 7.08 29.91
N LEU A 38 3.30 6.80 30.02
CA LEU A 38 2.47 7.25 31.14
C LEU A 38 2.94 6.65 32.48
N VAL A 39 3.49 5.43 32.45
CA VAL A 39 4.07 4.73 33.62
C VAL A 39 5.58 4.98 33.76
N TRP A 40 6.13 6.01 33.09
CA TRP A 40 7.55 6.42 33.11
C TRP A 40 8.57 5.42 32.52
N MET A 41 8.14 4.42 31.74
CA MET A 41 9.06 3.44 31.12
C MET A 41 8.88 3.38 29.60
N PRO A 42 9.41 4.33 28.79
CA PRO A 42 9.22 4.32 27.35
C PRO A 42 9.84 3.07 26.68
N VAL A 43 9.31 2.68 25.53
CA VAL A 43 9.84 1.55 24.75
C VAL A 43 11.06 2.02 23.96
N SER A 44 12.26 1.64 24.42
CA SER A 44 13.52 1.90 23.72
C SER A 44 13.54 1.27 22.33
N GLY A 45 14.11 1.96 21.34
CA GLY A 45 14.19 1.49 19.95
C GLY A 45 12.92 1.69 19.12
N THR A 46 11.86 2.32 19.66
CA THR A 46 10.61 2.59 18.90
C THR A 46 10.88 3.39 17.63
N PHE A 47 11.79 4.37 17.65
CA PHE A 47 12.10 5.19 16.49
C PHE A 47 12.74 4.38 15.35
N GLU A 48 13.69 3.51 15.68
CA GLU A 48 14.38 2.64 14.72
C GLU A 48 13.40 1.62 14.14
N LEU A 49 12.59 0.99 15.00
CA LEU A 49 11.60 -0.01 14.59
C LEU A 49 10.53 0.60 13.67
N MET A 50 10.04 1.80 13.98
CA MET A 50 9.12 2.54 13.11
C MET A 50 9.77 2.86 11.75
N GLY A 51 11.06 3.23 11.73
CA GLY A 51 11.79 3.47 10.49
C GLY A 51 11.88 2.22 9.62
N TYR A 52 12.29 1.08 10.20
CA TYR A 52 12.41 -0.18 9.48
C TYR A 52 11.06 -0.70 8.99
N PHE A 53 10.04 -0.72 9.85
CA PHE A 53 8.70 -1.16 9.46
C PHE A 53 8.06 -0.23 8.44
N GLY A 54 8.29 1.09 8.56
CA GLY A 54 7.85 2.08 7.59
C GLY A 54 8.46 1.86 6.20
N ALA A 55 9.75 1.52 6.12
CA ALA A 55 10.41 1.18 4.87
C ALA A 55 9.79 -0.07 4.21
N VAL A 56 9.58 -1.14 4.99
CA VAL A 56 8.95 -2.39 4.51
C VAL A 56 7.52 -2.14 4.06
N LEU A 57 6.72 -1.46 4.89
CA LEU A 57 5.34 -1.05 4.57
C LEU A 57 5.28 -0.30 3.24
N THR A 58 6.14 0.71 3.07
CA THR A 58 6.14 1.56 1.87
C THR A 58 6.53 0.76 0.64
N ALA A 59 7.62 -0.02 0.71
CA ALA A 59 8.10 -0.82 -0.41
C ALA A 59 7.05 -1.83 -0.88
N PHE A 60 6.37 -2.50 0.06
CA PHE A 60 5.39 -3.55 -0.25
C PHE A 60 4.04 -3.00 -0.69
N ALA A 61 3.64 -1.82 -0.22
CA ALA A 61 2.40 -1.16 -0.66
C ALA A 61 2.54 -0.48 -2.03
N LEU A 62 3.76 -0.12 -2.44
CA LEU A 62 3.99 0.67 -3.64
C LEU A 62 3.46 0.00 -4.91
N GLY A 63 3.75 -1.29 -5.12
CA GLY A 63 3.32 -2.00 -6.33
C GLY A 63 1.79 -2.08 -6.48
N TYR A 64 1.07 -2.36 -5.38
CA TYR A 64 -0.39 -2.38 -5.37
C TYR A 64 -0.99 -1.00 -5.69
N THR A 65 -0.44 0.06 -5.09
CA THR A 65 -0.92 1.43 -5.34
C THR A 65 -0.61 1.91 -6.75
N GLN A 66 0.51 1.51 -7.34
CA GLN A 66 0.84 1.83 -8.73
C GLN A 66 -0.14 1.16 -9.71
N LEU A 67 -0.46 -0.12 -9.50
CA LEU A 67 -1.45 -0.83 -10.31
C LEU A 67 -2.84 -0.19 -10.22
N SER A 68 -3.31 0.10 -9.00
CA SER A 68 -4.62 0.70 -8.77
C SER A 68 -4.72 2.13 -9.31
N LYS A 69 -3.70 2.97 -9.10
CA LYS A 69 -3.65 4.33 -9.66
C LYS A 69 -3.57 4.33 -11.18
N GLY A 70 -2.90 3.35 -11.79
CA GLY A 70 -2.85 3.19 -13.24
C GLY A 70 -4.24 3.04 -13.85
N HIS A 71 -5.04 2.13 -13.30
CA HIS A 71 -6.43 1.94 -13.75
C HIS A 71 -7.26 3.21 -13.57
N ILE A 72 -7.19 3.86 -12.40
CA ILE A 72 -7.96 5.08 -12.14
C ILE A 72 -7.55 6.24 -13.06
N ALA A 73 -6.25 6.44 -13.29
CA ALA A 73 -5.74 7.49 -14.16
C ALA A 73 -6.15 7.28 -15.62
N VAL A 74 -6.08 6.02 -16.10
CA VAL A 74 -6.54 5.67 -17.44
C VAL A 74 -8.05 5.91 -17.57
N ASP A 75 -8.87 5.51 -16.59
CA ASP A 75 -10.31 5.73 -16.59
C ASP A 75 -10.67 7.23 -16.73
N ILE A 76 -10.04 8.08 -15.92
CA ILE A 76 -10.26 9.54 -15.95
C ILE A 76 -9.88 10.14 -17.31
N VAL A 77 -8.77 9.69 -17.90
CA VAL A 77 -8.34 10.14 -19.23
C VAL A 77 -9.34 9.68 -20.30
N VAL A 78 -9.81 8.44 -20.22
CA VAL A 78 -10.79 7.87 -21.14
C VAL A 78 -12.13 8.62 -21.08
N LEU A 79 -12.57 9.00 -19.88
CA LEU A 79 -13.77 9.83 -19.65
C LEU A 79 -13.69 11.23 -20.30
N ARG A 80 -12.50 11.73 -20.63
CA ARG A 80 -12.30 13.04 -21.28
C ARG A 80 -12.42 13.00 -22.80
N PHE A 81 -12.39 11.81 -23.42
CA PHE A 81 -12.50 11.68 -24.87
C PHE A 81 -13.94 11.79 -25.39
N SER A 82 -14.09 12.14 -26.68
CA SER A 82 -15.38 12.14 -27.37
C SER A 82 -15.99 10.73 -27.41
N LYS A 83 -17.33 10.65 -27.39
CA LYS A 83 -18.10 9.37 -27.33
C LYS A 83 -17.71 8.35 -28.41
N GLY A 84 -17.18 8.80 -29.55
CA GLY A 84 -16.69 7.91 -30.61
C GLY A 84 -15.42 7.16 -30.24
N VAL A 85 -14.43 7.85 -29.65
CA VAL A 85 -13.14 7.27 -29.23
C VAL A 85 -13.32 6.37 -28.01
N GLN A 86 -14.20 6.78 -27.09
CA GLN A 86 -14.55 5.99 -25.91
C GLN A 86 -15.14 4.61 -26.29
N ARG A 87 -15.91 4.55 -27.38
CA ARG A 87 -16.53 3.30 -27.88
C ARG A 87 -15.52 2.30 -28.44
N VAL A 88 -14.41 2.78 -28.99
CA VAL A 88 -13.33 1.94 -29.53
C VAL A 88 -12.41 1.45 -28.41
N LEU A 89 -12.23 2.26 -27.36
CA LEU A 89 -11.40 1.90 -26.20
C LEU A 89 -12.12 0.99 -25.20
N ASN A 90 -13.45 1.08 -25.09
CA ASN A 90 -14.28 0.27 -24.21
C ASN A 90 -14.85 -1.00 -24.88
N GLY A 91 -14.60 -1.19 -26.18
CA GLY A 91 -15.02 -2.38 -26.96
C GLY A 91 -13.86 -3.35 -27.13
#